data_AF-A0A9E5FHM2-F1
#
_entry.id   AF-A0A9E5FHM2-F1
#
_cell.length_a   1.000
_cell.length_b   1.000
_cell.length_c   1.000
_cell.angle_alpha   90.00
_cell.angle_beta   90.00
_cell.angle_gamma   90.00
#
_symmetry.space_group_name_H-M   'P 1'
#
loop_
_entity.id
_entity.type
_entity.pdbx_description
1 polymer ?
#
loop_
_entity_poly.entity_id
_entity_poly.type
_entity_poly.pdbx_seq_one_letter_code
_entity_poly.pdbx_strand_id
1 'polypeptide(L)'
;REPIFAELGLAELSDHAVGVMETGKLPTAEVVEYLADRLKLPPGQLKLAVAPTGSLAGSLQVVARSLETALHQMHEIHFPLDTIVSGIGSAPLAPPCPDMVGAIGRTNDAILYGGRVEIWVRAEDALLAELGPKLPSTASPAHGQPFAEIFREAGGDFYKIDPRLFAPGEVVLRNLLSGRTHRFGRLEPNLVRRSFGG
;
A
#
# COMPACT_ATOMS: atom_id res chain seq x y z
N ARG A 1 19.53 -4.34 -0.30
CA ARG A 1 18.71 -4.52 -1.52
C ARG A 1 17.68 -5.56 -1.15
N GLU A 2 16.41 -5.28 -1.40
CA GLU A 2 15.33 -6.19 -1.02
C GLU A 2 15.32 -7.43 -1.93
N PRO A 3 14.99 -8.63 -1.42
CA PRO A 3 14.93 -9.87 -2.21
C PRO A 3 13.96 -9.78 -3.40
N ILE A 4 12.87 -9.01 -3.25
CA ILE A 4 11.80 -8.88 -4.25
C ILE A 4 12.29 -8.44 -5.64
N PHE A 5 13.33 -7.61 -5.73
CA PHE A 5 13.89 -7.20 -7.03
C PHE A 5 14.52 -8.37 -7.78
N ALA A 6 15.16 -9.29 -7.06
CA ALA A 6 15.74 -10.50 -7.65
C ALA A 6 14.63 -11.48 -8.06
N GLU A 7 13.59 -11.63 -7.24
CA GLU A 7 12.43 -12.47 -7.55
C GLU A 7 11.67 -12.01 -8.80
N LEU A 8 11.52 -10.69 -8.97
CA LEU A 8 10.87 -10.08 -10.13
C LEU A 8 11.80 -9.94 -11.35
N GLY A 9 13.09 -10.27 -11.21
CA GLY A 9 14.07 -10.06 -12.27
C GLY A 9 14.25 -8.58 -12.67
N LEU A 10 13.98 -7.66 -11.75
CA LEU A 10 14.04 -6.22 -11.99
C LEU A 10 15.40 -5.66 -11.59
N ALA A 11 16.03 -4.97 -12.53
CA ALA A 11 17.22 -4.18 -12.30
C ALA A 11 17.14 -2.88 -13.10
N GLU A 12 17.49 -1.78 -12.46
CA GLU A 12 17.58 -0.47 -13.10
C GLU A 12 19.02 0.02 -13.05
N LEU A 13 19.49 0.55 -14.18
CA LEU A 13 20.76 1.23 -14.32
C LEU A 13 20.47 2.62 -14.88
N SER A 14 20.68 3.63 -14.05
CA SER A 14 20.40 5.03 -14.37
C SER A 14 21.51 5.92 -13.81
N ASP A 15 21.79 7.02 -14.50
CA ASP A 15 22.70 8.09 -14.07
C ASP A 15 22.03 9.10 -13.13
N HIS A 16 20.72 8.98 -12.92
CA HIS A 16 19.92 9.78 -12.00
C HIS A 16 19.06 8.90 -11.09
N ALA A 17 18.79 9.38 -9.87
CA ALA A 17 17.88 8.73 -8.95
C ALA A 17 16.84 9.71 -8.39
N VAL A 18 15.60 9.24 -8.26
CA VAL A 18 14.52 9.99 -7.61
C VAL A 18 13.97 9.14 -6.46
N GLY A 19 13.93 9.73 -5.28
CA GLY A 19 13.36 9.11 -4.09
C GLY A 19 12.22 9.93 -3.49
N VAL A 20 11.33 9.27 -2.78
CA VAL A 20 10.27 9.91 -1.99
C VAL A 20 10.47 9.53 -0.52
N MET A 21 10.46 10.52 0.36
CA MET A 21 10.63 10.32 1.81
C MET A 21 9.39 10.81 2.56
N GLU A 22 8.75 9.90 3.29
CA GLU A 22 7.66 10.24 4.20
C GLU A 22 8.23 10.64 5.56
N THR A 23 8.47 11.93 5.77
CA THR A 23 9.06 12.47 7.00
C THR A 23 8.70 13.94 7.22
N GLY A 24 8.64 14.34 8.49
CA GLY A 24 8.44 15.74 8.91
C GLY A 24 9.70 16.62 8.83
N LYS A 25 10.86 16.03 8.55
CA LYS A 25 12.16 16.72 8.53
C LYS A 25 12.85 16.50 7.19
N LEU A 26 13.44 17.56 6.64
CA LEU A 26 14.29 17.44 5.45
C LEU A 26 15.51 16.58 5.75
N PRO A 27 15.99 15.77 4.78
CA PRO A 27 17.19 14.96 4.95
C PRO A 27 18.41 15.87 5.16
N THR A 28 19.32 15.45 6.04
CA THR A 28 20.61 16.10 6.23
C THR A 28 21.56 15.76 5.07
N ALA A 29 22.66 16.51 4.95
CA ALA A 29 23.72 16.18 3.98
C ALA A 29 24.24 14.75 4.15
N GLU A 30 24.42 14.30 5.39
CA GLU A 30 24.85 12.93 5.72
C GLU A 30 23.88 11.86 5.17
N VAL A 31 22.56 12.09 5.27
CA VAL A 31 21.55 11.17 4.70
C VAL A 31 21.65 11.15 3.18
N VAL A 32 21.82 12.32 2.54
CA VAL A 32 21.97 12.42 1.09
C VAL A 32 23.23 11.71 0.62
N GLU A 33 24.37 11.92 1.28
CA GLU A 33 25.65 11.25 0.98
C GLU A 33 25.55 9.74 1.15
N TYR A 34 24.92 9.27 2.24
CA TYR A 34 24.68 7.85 2.48
C TYR A 34 23.86 7.21 1.34
N LEU A 35 22.77 7.85 0.91
CA LEU A 35 21.95 7.35 -0.20
C LEU A 35 22.73 7.37 -1.52
N ALA A 36 23.45 8.46 -1.79
CA ALA A 36 24.25 8.63 -3.00
C ALA A 36 25.34 7.56 -3.13
N ASP A 37 26.07 7.25 -2.05
CA ASP A 37 27.08 6.17 -2.05
C ASP A 37 26.44 4.79 -2.31
N ARG A 38 25.27 4.52 -1.72
CA ARG A 38 24.56 3.24 -1.91
C ARG A 38 24.04 3.08 -3.33
N LEU A 39 23.68 4.18 -3.98
CA LEU A 39 23.26 4.23 -5.37
C LEU A 39 24.45 4.32 -6.34
N LYS A 40 25.67 4.56 -5.84
CA LYS A 40 26.88 4.81 -6.62
C LYS A 40 26.70 5.96 -7.60
N LEU A 41 26.02 7.02 -7.14
CA LEU A 41 25.76 8.25 -7.89
C LEU A 41 26.34 9.47 -7.15
N PRO A 42 26.73 10.54 -7.87
CA PRO A 42 27.02 11.82 -7.25
C PRO A 42 25.78 12.41 -6.57
N PRO A 43 25.91 13.12 -5.42
CA PRO A 43 24.75 13.71 -4.73
C PRO A 43 23.89 14.63 -5.60
N GLY A 44 24.50 15.34 -6.57
CA GLY A 44 23.77 16.21 -7.51
C GLY A 44 22.83 15.47 -8.46
N GLN A 45 22.97 14.14 -8.58
CA GLN A 45 22.10 13.29 -9.40
C GLN A 45 20.99 12.59 -8.61
N LEU A 46 20.91 12.83 -7.30
CA LEU A 46 19.85 12.34 -6.44
C LEU A 46 18.83 13.46 -6.18
N LYS A 47 17.57 13.23 -6.52
CA LYS A 47 16.45 14.12 -6.16
C LYS A 47 15.55 13.45 -5.14
N LEU A 48 15.23 14.14 -4.06
CA LEU A 48 14.36 13.63 -2.99
C LEU A 48 13.13 14.52 -2.85
N ALA A 49 11.94 13.94 -3.04
CA ALA A 49 10.69 14.57 -2.67
C ALA A 49 10.36 14.21 -1.21
N VAL A 50 10.03 15.21 -0.38
CA VAL A 50 9.79 15.00 1.05
C VAL A 50 8.41 15.50 1.43
N ALA A 51 7.61 14.65 2.09
CA ALA A 51 6.27 15.01 2.54
C ALA A 51 5.98 14.40 3.92
N PRO A 52 5.52 15.19 4.91
CA PRO A 52 4.99 14.65 6.16
C PRO A 52 3.67 13.90 5.93
N THR A 53 3.39 12.84 6.69
CA THR A 53 2.15 12.05 6.59
C THR A 53 0.88 12.90 6.71
N GLY A 54 0.86 13.86 7.64
CA GLY A 54 -0.27 14.76 7.86
C GLY A 54 -0.47 15.87 6.81
N SER A 55 0.40 15.94 5.79
CA SER A 55 0.29 16.92 4.70
C SER A 55 -0.60 16.40 3.56
N LEU A 56 -1.07 17.30 2.68
CA LEU A 56 -1.83 16.90 1.49
C LEU A 56 -1.05 15.93 0.59
N ALA A 57 0.24 16.20 0.36
CA ALA A 57 1.10 15.33 -0.43
C ALA A 57 1.30 13.96 0.23
N GLY A 58 1.46 13.93 1.57
CA GLY A 58 1.55 12.70 2.36
C GLY A 58 0.27 11.86 2.28
N SER A 59 -0.89 12.46 2.49
CA SER A 59 -2.18 11.78 2.36
C SER A 59 -2.39 11.23 0.94
N LEU A 60 -2.10 12.05 -0.09
CA LEU A 60 -2.27 11.67 -1.49
C LEU A 60 -1.37 10.49 -1.87
N GLN A 61 -0.09 10.53 -1.51
CA GLN A 61 0.83 9.46 -1.89
C GLN A 61 0.50 8.14 -1.19
N VAL A 62 -0.05 8.15 0.03
CA VAL A 62 -0.50 6.92 0.70
C VAL A 62 -1.69 6.33 -0.07
N VAL A 63 -2.76 7.10 -0.30
CA VAL A 63 -3.97 6.55 -0.95
C VAL A 63 -3.73 6.12 -2.41
N ALA A 64 -2.75 6.74 -3.08
CA ALA A 64 -2.30 6.34 -4.41
C ALA A 64 -1.67 4.93 -4.45
N ARG A 65 -1.24 4.40 -3.30
CA ARG A 65 -0.71 3.03 -3.16
C ARG A 65 -1.78 1.96 -3.00
N SER A 66 -3.07 2.29 -3.08
CA SER A 66 -4.14 1.28 -2.96
C SER A 66 -3.96 0.06 -3.88
N LEU A 67 -3.48 0.24 -5.11
CA LEU A 67 -3.12 -0.88 -5.99
C LEU A 67 -1.89 -1.63 -5.50
N GLU A 68 -0.85 -0.91 -5.04
CA GLU A 68 0.38 -1.51 -4.53
C GLU A 68 0.12 -2.38 -3.31
N THR A 69 -0.73 -1.98 -2.37
CA THR A 69 -1.07 -2.82 -1.20
C THR A 69 -1.74 -4.13 -1.61
N ALA A 70 -2.55 -4.12 -2.67
CA ALA A 70 -3.11 -5.36 -3.23
C ALA A 70 -2.02 -6.24 -3.86
N LEU A 71 -1.09 -5.66 -4.63
CA LEU A 71 0.01 -6.38 -5.26
C LEU A 71 0.99 -6.96 -4.22
N HIS A 72 1.27 -6.21 -3.16
CA HIS A 72 2.06 -6.67 -2.02
C HIS A 72 1.36 -7.86 -1.33
N GLN A 73 0.06 -7.75 -1.05
CA GLN A 73 -0.70 -8.85 -0.46
C GLN A 73 -0.75 -10.08 -1.38
N MET A 74 -0.82 -9.90 -2.70
CA MET A 74 -0.70 -10.99 -3.68
C MET A 74 0.65 -11.69 -3.57
N HIS A 75 1.76 -10.94 -3.46
CA HIS A 75 3.10 -11.49 -3.28
C HIS A 75 3.22 -12.30 -1.99
N GLU A 76 2.74 -11.75 -0.87
CA GLU A 76 2.77 -12.39 0.46
C GLU A 76 2.00 -13.73 0.51
N ILE A 77 0.89 -13.85 -0.23
CA ILE A 77 0.13 -15.10 -0.32
C ILE A 77 0.62 -16.02 -1.44
N HIS A 78 1.79 -15.74 -2.02
CA HIS A 78 2.41 -16.48 -3.13
C HIS A 78 1.52 -16.58 -4.38
N PHE A 79 0.74 -15.53 -4.65
CA PHE A 79 0.02 -15.41 -5.92
C PHE A 79 1.02 -15.24 -7.07
N PRO A 80 0.83 -15.92 -8.22
CA PRO A 80 1.74 -15.81 -9.36
C PRO A 80 1.62 -14.43 -10.03
N LEU A 81 2.54 -13.53 -9.69
CA LEU A 81 2.51 -12.13 -10.12
C LEU A 81 2.71 -11.95 -11.64
N ASP A 82 3.35 -12.92 -12.30
CA ASP A 82 3.52 -12.97 -13.75
C ASP A 82 2.20 -13.12 -14.52
N THR A 83 1.13 -13.55 -13.84
CA THR A 83 -0.22 -13.61 -14.41
C THR A 83 -0.91 -12.24 -14.46
N ILE A 84 -0.38 -11.22 -13.78
CA ILE A 84 -0.97 -9.88 -13.70
C ILE A 84 -0.65 -9.10 -14.97
N VAL A 85 -1.67 -8.56 -15.62
CA VAL A 85 -1.53 -7.79 -16.86
C VAL A 85 -1.61 -6.28 -16.60
N SER A 86 -2.55 -5.85 -15.76
CA SER A 86 -2.74 -4.45 -15.39
C SER A 86 -3.60 -4.33 -14.14
N GLY A 87 -3.60 -3.17 -13.52
CA GLY A 87 -4.48 -2.88 -12.39
C GLY A 87 -4.82 -1.40 -12.27
N ILE A 88 -5.90 -1.13 -11.56
CA ILE A 88 -6.32 0.21 -11.14
C ILE A 88 -6.75 0.16 -9.68
N GLY A 89 -6.34 1.16 -8.90
CA GLY A 89 -6.74 1.32 -7.51
C GLY A 89 -7.36 2.69 -7.27
N SER A 90 -8.32 2.75 -6.35
CA SER A 90 -8.91 3.99 -5.87
C SER A 90 -9.16 3.91 -4.37
N ALA A 91 -8.90 5.00 -3.65
CA ALA A 91 -9.21 5.14 -2.24
C ALA A 91 -9.59 6.62 -1.95
N PRO A 92 -10.45 6.89 -0.96
CA PRO A 92 -10.83 8.25 -0.59
C PRO A 92 -9.63 9.02 -0.02
N LEU A 93 -9.47 10.29 -0.40
CA LEU A 93 -8.43 11.13 0.18
C LEU A 93 -8.78 11.46 1.64
N ALA A 94 -7.88 11.10 2.55
CA ALA A 94 -8.08 11.36 3.98
C ALA A 94 -7.99 12.86 4.30
N PRO A 95 -8.87 13.38 5.18
CA PRO A 95 -8.81 14.78 5.61
C PRO A 95 -7.55 15.04 6.45
N PRO A 96 -6.96 16.25 6.36
CA PRO A 96 -5.76 16.60 7.12
C PRO A 96 -5.91 16.33 8.61
N CYS A 97 -4.87 15.78 9.22
CA CYS A 97 -4.80 15.53 10.65
C CYS A 97 -3.50 16.11 11.20
N PRO A 98 -3.55 17.00 12.21
CA PRO A 98 -2.34 17.57 12.81
C PRO A 98 -1.60 16.56 13.69
N ASP A 99 -2.30 15.55 14.21
CA ASP A 99 -1.73 14.47 15.00
C ASP A 99 -1.16 13.38 14.10
N MET A 100 0.07 12.93 14.38
CA MET A 100 0.76 11.93 13.55
C MET A 100 0.05 10.57 13.57
N VAL A 101 -0.41 10.13 14.74
CA VAL A 101 -1.11 8.83 14.86
C VAL A 101 -2.46 8.89 14.15
N GLY A 102 -3.19 10.01 14.27
CA GLY A 102 -4.42 10.26 13.54
C GLY A 102 -4.20 10.33 12.02
N ALA A 103 -3.12 10.95 11.55
CA ALA A 103 -2.78 11.02 10.13
C ALA A 103 -2.48 9.62 9.56
N ILE A 104 -1.66 8.83 10.26
CA ILE A 104 -1.38 7.43 9.92
C ILE A 104 -2.68 6.62 9.91
N GLY A 105 -3.51 6.75 10.94
CA GLY A 105 -4.78 6.04 11.05
C GLY A 105 -5.71 6.32 9.88
N ARG A 106 -5.98 7.60 9.59
CA ARG A 106 -6.89 8.00 8.50
C ARG A 106 -6.41 7.58 7.12
N THR A 107 -5.11 7.73 6.85
CA THR A 107 -4.55 7.38 5.54
C THR A 107 -4.54 5.88 5.29
N ASN A 108 -4.30 5.06 6.33
CA ASN A 108 -4.47 3.61 6.24
C ASN A 108 -5.95 3.23 6.10
N ASP A 109 -6.83 3.78 6.94
CA ASP A 109 -8.28 3.49 6.90
C ASP A 109 -8.91 3.82 5.54
N ALA A 110 -8.38 4.83 4.84
CA ALA A 110 -8.77 5.12 3.47
C ALA A 110 -8.58 3.92 2.53
N ILE A 111 -7.48 3.17 2.65
CA ILE A 111 -7.21 1.99 1.83
C ILE A 111 -7.94 0.78 2.40
N LEU A 112 -7.80 0.52 3.70
CA LEU A 112 -8.34 -0.66 4.39
C LEU A 112 -9.85 -0.78 4.25
N TYR A 113 -10.57 0.35 4.30
CA TYR A 113 -12.03 0.38 4.34
C TYR A 113 -12.65 1.08 3.13
N GLY A 114 -11.92 2.01 2.50
CA GLY A 114 -12.38 2.76 1.32
C GLY A 114 -11.70 2.36 0.01
N GLY A 115 -10.66 1.52 0.06
CA GLY A 115 -9.88 1.13 -1.10
C GLY A 115 -10.58 0.08 -1.94
N ARG A 116 -10.74 0.37 -3.23
CA ARG A 116 -11.17 -0.59 -4.25
C ARG A 116 -10.08 -0.74 -5.29
N VAL A 117 -9.72 -1.99 -5.56
CA VAL A 117 -8.72 -2.34 -6.56
C VAL A 117 -9.32 -3.29 -7.59
N GLU A 118 -9.06 -3.04 -8.86
CA GLU A 118 -9.39 -3.97 -9.95
C GLU A 118 -8.10 -4.40 -10.66
N ILE A 119 -7.93 -5.70 -10.85
CA ILE A 119 -6.73 -6.30 -11.44
C ILE A 119 -7.15 -7.23 -12.58
N TRP A 120 -6.53 -7.06 -13.74
CA TRP A 120 -6.70 -7.95 -14.88
C TRP A 120 -5.60 -9.00 -14.85
N VAL A 121 -6.02 -10.27 -14.89
CA VAL A 121 -5.13 -11.42 -14.68
C VAL A 121 -5.36 -12.50 -15.73
N ARG A 122 -4.34 -13.32 -15.97
CA ARG A 122 -4.42 -14.55 -16.78
C ARG A 122 -4.13 -15.77 -15.91
N ALA A 123 -5.14 -16.24 -15.19
CA ALA A 123 -5.00 -17.34 -14.24
C ALA A 123 -6.19 -18.31 -14.32
N GLU A 124 -6.06 -19.50 -13.72
CA GLU A 124 -7.18 -20.42 -13.59
C GLU A 124 -8.21 -19.87 -12.57
N ASP A 125 -9.51 -20.00 -12.86
CA ASP A 125 -10.55 -19.52 -11.94
C ASP A 125 -10.49 -20.21 -10.56
N ALA A 126 -10.03 -21.46 -10.51
CA ALA A 126 -9.86 -22.20 -9.26
C ALA A 126 -8.82 -21.54 -8.34
N LEU A 127 -7.69 -21.10 -8.90
CA LEU A 127 -6.66 -20.36 -8.17
C LEU A 127 -7.20 -19.04 -7.63
N LEU A 128 -8.00 -18.31 -8.44
CA LEU A 128 -8.62 -17.06 -8.01
C LEU A 128 -9.64 -17.28 -6.87
N ALA A 129 -10.42 -18.36 -6.93
CA ALA A 129 -11.36 -18.71 -5.87
C ALA A 129 -10.65 -19.11 -4.56
N GLU A 130 -9.47 -19.74 -4.65
CA GLU A 130 -8.68 -20.15 -3.48
C GLU A 130 -7.96 -18.97 -2.81
N LEU A 131 -7.27 -18.15 -3.60
CA LEU A 131 -6.40 -17.08 -3.08
C LEU A 131 -7.12 -15.75 -2.91
N GLY A 132 -8.13 -15.48 -3.74
CA GLY A 132 -8.89 -14.23 -3.75
C GLY A 132 -9.47 -13.82 -2.39
N PRO A 133 -10.06 -14.73 -1.58
CA PRO A 133 -10.56 -14.39 -0.25
C PRO A 133 -9.50 -13.89 0.74
N LYS A 134 -8.21 -14.13 0.46
CA LYS A 134 -7.07 -13.72 1.31
C LYS A 134 -6.49 -12.35 0.94
N LEU A 135 -6.96 -11.75 -0.16
CA LEU A 135 -6.45 -10.48 -0.69
C LEU A 135 -6.97 -9.21 0.01
N PRO A 136 -8.25 -9.11 0.40
CA PRO A 136 -8.76 -7.88 1.00
C PRO A 136 -8.43 -7.80 2.49
N SER A 137 -8.46 -6.59 3.04
CA SER A 137 -8.26 -6.34 4.48
C SER A 137 -9.23 -7.13 5.35
N THR A 138 -10.42 -7.49 4.84
CA THR A 138 -11.42 -8.31 5.53
C THR A 138 -10.93 -9.72 5.88
N ALA A 139 -9.83 -10.18 5.31
CA ALA A 139 -9.20 -11.46 5.63
C ALA A 139 -8.43 -11.42 6.97
N SER A 140 -8.12 -10.23 7.48
CA SER A 140 -7.44 -10.04 8.76
C SER A 140 -8.44 -10.11 9.93
N PRO A 141 -8.14 -10.83 11.03
CA PRO A 141 -8.93 -10.79 12.26
C PRO A 141 -8.95 -9.42 12.94
N ALA A 142 -7.98 -8.54 12.63
CA ALA A 142 -7.93 -7.18 13.17
C ALA A 142 -8.88 -6.20 12.43
N HIS A 143 -9.51 -6.63 11.34
CA HIS A 143 -10.42 -5.80 10.56
C HIS A 143 -11.71 -5.48 11.35
N GLY A 144 -12.15 -4.21 11.29
CA GLY A 144 -13.46 -3.80 11.81
C GLY A 144 -13.46 -2.58 12.72
N GLN A 145 -12.30 -1.96 12.95
CA GLN A 145 -12.18 -0.72 13.74
C GLN A 145 -11.10 0.22 13.17
N PRO A 146 -11.17 1.53 13.44
CA PRO A 146 -10.18 2.48 12.92
C PRO A 146 -8.74 2.07 13.23
N PHE A 147 -7.83 2.21 12.27
CA PHE A 147 -6.43 1.78 12.40
C PHE A 147 -5.73 2.46 13.57
N ALA A 148 -6.07 3.71 13.90
CA ALA A 148 -5.54 4.40 15.08
C ALA A 148 -5.89 3.69 16.40
N GLU A 149 -7.02 2.99 16.48
CA GLU A 149 -7.40 2.18 17.64
C GLU A 149 -6.62 0.87 17.66
N ILE A 150 -6.55 0.16 16.52
CA ILE A 150 -5.74 -1.06 16.35
C ILE A 150 -4.27 -0.80 16.74
N PHE A 151 -3.71 0.30 16.24
CA PHE A 151 -2.33 0.69 16.51
C PHE A 151 -2.09 0.99 17.98
N ARG A 152 -3.07 1.60 18.67
CA ARG A 152 -3.00 1.86 20.11
C ARG A 152 -3.09 0.58 20.92
N GLU A 153 -3.97 -0.34 20.55
CA GLU A 153 -4.11 -1.66 21.17
C GLU A 153 -2.85 -2.52 21.00
N ALA A 154 -2.16 -2.37 19.86
CA ALA A 154 -0.84 -2.97 19.62
C ALA A 154 0.31 -2.30 20.40
N GLY A 155 0.04 -1.23 21.16
CA GLY A 155 1.06 -0.48 21.90
C GLY A 155 1.98 0.35 21.00
N GLY A 156 1.51 0.75 19.82
CA GLY A 156 2.29 1.51 18.84
C GLY A 156 3.30 0.67 18.04
N ASP A 157 3.13 -0.65 18.02
CA ASP A 157 4.04 -1.59 17.36
C ASP A 157 3.38 -2.23 16.13
N PHE A 158 3.82 -1.82 14.93
CA PHE A 158 3.34 -2.36 13.66
C PHE A 158 3.55 -3.88 13.53
N TYR A 159 4.61 -4.43 14.14
CA TYR A 159 4.92 -5.86 14.03
C TYR A 159 3.92 -6.76 14.78
N LYS A 160 3.09 -6.18 15.67
CA LYS A 160 2.03 -6.90 16.38
C LYS A 160 0.69 -6.88 15.64
N ILE A 161 0.58 -6.14 14.55
CA ILE A 161 -0.62 -6.07 13.72
C ILE A 161 -0.50 -7.13 12.62
N ASP A 162 -1.58 -7.87 12.37
CA ASP A 162 -1.61 -8.85 11.28
C ASP A 162 -1.27 -8.16 9.95
N PRO A 163 -0.19 -8.55 9.26
CA PRO A 163 0.23 -7.93 8.01
C PRO A 163 -0.86 -7.93 6.93
N ARG A 164 -1.76 -8.92 6.95
CA ARG A 164 -2.89 -9.02 6.01
C ARG A 164 -3.90 -7.89 6.15
N LEU A 165 -3.82 -7.11 7.23
CA LEU A 165 -4.64 -5.92 7.40
C LEU A 165 -4.25 -4.83 6.38
N PHE A 166 -2.98 -4.78 5.96
CA PHE A 166 -2.46 -3.78 5.02
C PHE A 166 -2.83 -4.12 3.57
N ALA A 167 -4.13 -4.18 3.30
CA ALA A 167 -4.73 -4.54 2.03
C ALA A 167 -5.92 -3.61 1.74
N PRO A 168 -6.39 -3.49 0.49
CA PRO A 168 -7.60 -2.73 0.19
C PRO A 168 -8.86 -3.39 0.76
N GLY A 169 -9.91 -2.60 0.96
CA GLY A 169 -11.22 -3.12 1.41
C GLY A 169 -11.90 -4.05 0.40
N GLU A 170 -11.80 -3.74 -0.89
CA GLU A 170 -12.37 -4.55 -1.98
C GLU A 170 -11.34 -4.83 -3.09
N VAL A 171 -11.28 -6.09 -3.53
CA VAL A 171 -10.47 -6.53 -4.67
C VAL A 171 -11.36 -7.20 -5.72
N VAL A 172 -11.22 -6.77 -6.98
CA VAL A 172 -11.90 -7.33 -8.14
C VAL A 172 -10.87 -7.91 -9.11
N LEU A 173 -10.89 -9.22 -9.30
CA LEU A 173 -10.04 -9.92 -10.27
C LEU A 173 -10.83 -10.16 -11.55
N ARG A 174 -10.35 -9.60 -12.67
CA ARG A 174 -10.92 -9.74 -14.01
C ARG A 174 -10.08 -10.75 -14.78
N ASN A 175 -10.61 -11.96 -14.95
CA ASN A 175 -9.88 -13.04 -15.59
C ASN A 175 -10.00 -12.94 -17.12
N LEU A 176 -8.87 -12.67 -17.79
CA LEU A 176 -8.77 -12.54 -19.23
C LEU A 176 -8.81 -13.88 -19.97
N LEU A 177 -8.58 -15.01 -19.28
CA LEU A 177 -8.66 -16.35 -19.89
C LEU A 177 -10.12 -16.83 -19.95
N SER A 178 -10.87 -16.68 -18.86
CA SER A 178 -12.24 -17.20 -18.75
C SER A 178 -13.33 -16.14 -19.03
N GLY A 179 -12.98 -14.85 -19.02
CA GLY A 179 -13.94 -13.75 -19.07
C GLY A 179 -14.72 -13.52 -17.77
N ARG A 180 -14.46 -14.30 -16.71
CA ARG A 180 -15.14 -14.17 -15.42
C ARG A 180 -14.55 -13.04 -14.58
N THR A 181 -15.39 -12.50 -13.70
CA THR A 181 -15.00 -11.51 -12.69
C THR A 181 -15.22 -12.10 -11.30
N HIS A 182 -14.19 -12.05 -10.47
CA HIS A 182 -14.22 -12.49 -9.08
C HIS A 182 -14.08 -11.28 -8.17
N ARG A 183 -14.93 -11.17 -7.13
CA ARG A 183 -14.96 -10.03 -6.22
C ARG A 183 -14.81 -10.53 -4.79
N PHE A 184 -13.90 -9.90 -4.04
CA PHE A 184 -13.58 -10.27 -2.67
C PHE A 184 -13.53 -9.03 -1.78
N GLY A 185 -13.90 -9.21 -0.51
CA GLY A 185 -13.95 -8.13 0.46
C GLY A 185 -15.17 -7.24 0.28
N ARG A 186 -15.11 -6.04 0.86
CA ARG A 186 -16.18 -5.03 0.79
C ARG A 186 -15.65 -3.67 1.25
N LEU A 187 -16.28 -2.62 0.75
CA LEU A 187 -16.08 -1.27 1.27
C LEU A 187 -16.87 -1.08 2.58
N GLU A 188 -16.29 -0.34 3.52
CA GLU A 188 -16.86 -0.05 4.84
C GLU A 188 -16.97 1.47 5.04
N PRO A 189 -17.88 2.16 4.32
CA PRO A 189 -17.96 3.62 4.33
C PRO A 189 -18.24 4.19 5.73
N ASN A 190 -18.91 3.44 6.60
CA ASN A 190 -19.15 3.84 7.99
C ASN A 190 -17.86 3.87 8.82
N LEU A 191 -16.92 2.94 8.58
CA LEU A 191 -15.61 2.95 9.24
C LEU A 191 -14.74 4.09 8.73
N VAL A 192 -14.76 4.33 7.41
CA VAL A 192 -14.10 5.51 6.81
C VAL A 192 -14.62 6.80 7.44
N ARG A 193 -15.95 6.96 7.50
CA ARG A 193 -16.60 8.13 8.09
C ARG A 193 -16.21 8.33 9.55
N ARG A 194 -16.24 7.26 10.35
CA ARG A 194 -15.81 7.29 11.76
C ARG A 194 -14.34 7.70 11.90
N SER A 195 -13.45 7.13 11.08
CA SER A 195 -12.02 7.46 11.07
C SER A 195 -11.76 8.93 10.71
N PHE A 196 -12.55 9.45 9.76
CA PHE A 196 -12.39 10.81 9.25
C PHE A 196 -12.99 11.88 10.15
N GLY A 197 -13.70 11.49 11.21
CA GLY A 197 -14.24 12.40 12.22
C GLY A 197 -15.74 12.68 12.12
N GLY A 198 -16.50 11.91 11.33
CA GLY A 198 -17.97 11.97 11.24
C GLY A 198 -18.52 12.81 10.10
#